data_AF-A0A535LKV2-F1
#
_entry.id   AF-A0A535LKV2-F1
#
_cell.length_a   1.000
_cell.length_b   1.000
_cell.length_c   1.000
_cell.angle_alpha   90.00
_cell.angle_beta   90.00
_cell.angle_gamma   90.00
#
_symmetry.space_group_name_H-M   'P 1'
#
loop_
_entity.id
_entity.type
_entity.pdbx_description
1 polymer ?
#
loop_
_entity_poly.entity_id
_entity_poly.type
_entity_poly.pdbx_seq_one_letter_code
_entity_poly.pdbx_strand_id
1 'polypeptide(L)'
;MNLTLPKKQASKKADSDSPSQARHIRRVLFSWLFTWDIYLILLVAGFLRLFALNTSEFDADQATIFSMAREAVQHGLLPIVSIRSSIGIEHSPAAIYPLMIPAAISADPLWATVMIGL
;
A
#
# COMPACT_ATOMS: atom_id res chain seq x y z
N MET A 1 18.06 -27.77 -63.33
CA MET A 1 18.33 -27.91 -61.88
C MET A 1 17.93 -26.61 -61.20
N ASN A 2 16.71 -26.55 -60.64
CA ASN A 2 16.22 -25.37 -59.92
C ASN A 2 16.09 -25.71 -58.44
N LEU A 3 16.83 -24.97 -57.62
CA LEU A 3 16.87 -25.07 -56.16
C LEU A 3 15.55 -24.55 -55.58
N THR A 4 14.78 -25.42 -54.94
CA THR A 4 13.64 -25.03 -54.11
C THR A 4 14.16 -24.48 -52.78
N LEU A 5 14.07 -23.16 -52.60
CA LEU A 5 14.28 -22.50 -51.31
C LEU A 5 13.23 -22.96 -50.29
N PRO A 6 13.60 -23.19 -49.02
CA PRO A 6 12.65 -23.53 -47.98
C PRO A 6 11.75 -22.33 -47.67
N LYS A 7 10.44 -22.59 -47.61
CA LYS A 7 9.39 -21.68 -47.17
C LYS A 7 9.75 -21.13 -45.79
N LYS A 8 10.18 -19.86 -45.77
CA LYS A 8 10.47 -19.04 -44.58
C LYS A 8 9.37 -19.29 -43.54
N GLN A 9 9.71 -19.97 -42.45
CA GLN A 9 8.86 -20.06 -41.28
C GLN A 9 8.52 -18.63 -40.88
N ALA A 10 7.25 -18.26 -41.05
CA ALA A 10 6.75 -16.99 -40.59
C ALA A 10 6.91 -16.97 -39.07
N SER A 11 7.98 -16.29 -38.66
CA SER A 11 8.18 -15.63 -37.39
C SER A 11 6.86 -15.44 -36.64
N LYS A 12 6.59 -16.32 -35.67
CA LYS A 12 5.56 -16.08 -34.65
C LYS A 12 6.17 -15.12 -33.64
N LYS A 13 6.46 -13.89 -34.09
CA LYS A 13 6.96 -12.81 -33.24
C LYS A 13 5.75 -12.01 -32.76
N ALA A 14 5.60 -12.03 -31.44
CA ALA A 14 5.05 -10.99 -30.59
C ALA A 14 4.19 -9.92 -31.28
N ASP A 15 2.87 -9.97 -31.04
CA ASP A 15 2.14 -8.81 -30.51
C ASP A 15 0.70 -9.22 -30.16
N SER A 16 0.41 -9.45 -28.89
CA SER A 16 -0.98 -9.38 -28.43
C SER A 16 -1.04 -9.18 -26.92
N ASP A 17 -0.36 -8.14 -26.42
CA ASP A 17 -0.76 -7.49 -25.15
C ASP A 17 -2.11 -6.81 -25.38
N SER A 18 -3.14 -7.63 -25.55
CA SER A 18 -4.48 -7.19 -25.87
C SER A 18 -5.08 -6.56 -24.62
N PRO A 19 -5.57 -5.31 -24.68
CA PRO A 19 -6.18 -4.63 -23.53
C PRO A 19 -7.45 -5.31 -23.00
N SER A 20 -7.93 -6.37 -23.68
CA SER A 20 -8.97 -7.29 -23.26
C SER A 20 -8.50 -8.31 -22.22
N GLN A 21 -7.28 -8.83 -22.35
CA GLN A 21 -6.74 -9.86 -21.44
C GLN A 21 -6.41 -9.26 -20.07
N ALA A 22 -5.79 -8.08 -20.05
CA ALA A 22 -5.56 -7.30 -18.81
C ALA A 22 -6.88 -6.93 -18.10
N ARG A 23 -7.93 -6.62 -18.86
CA ARG A 23 -9.27 -6.34 -18.31
C ARG A 23 -9.92 -7.57 -17.69
N HIS A 24 -9.73 -8.74 -18.32
CA HIS A 24 -10.29 -10.00 -17.83
C HIS A 24 -9.59 -10.45 -16.55
N ILE A 25 -8.26 -10.36 -16.49
CA ILE A 25 -7.48 -10.69 -15.29
C ILE A 25 -7.91 -9.79 -14.13
N ARG A 26 -8.03 -8.48 -14.35
CA ARG A 26 -8.56 -7.55 -13.32
C ARG A 26 -9.95 -7.96 -12.84
N ARG A 27 -10.86 -8.31 -13.74
CA ARG A 27 -12.24 -8.65 -13.37
C ARG A 27 -12.33 -9.94 -12.55
N VAL A 28 -11.55 -10.97 -12.91
CA VAL A 28 -11.48 -12.23 -12.14
C VAL A 28 -10.86 -11.98 -10.76
N LEU A 29 -9.78 -11.20 -10.69
CA LEU A 29 -9.13 -10.85 -9.42
C LEU A 29 -10.08 -10.08 -8.49
N PHE A 30 -10.81 -9.09 -9.04
CA PHE A 30 -11.81 -8.33 -8.29
C PHE A 30 -13.02 -9.17 -7.90
N SER A 31 -13.51 -10.06 -8.76
CA SER A 31 -14.62 -10.96 -8.40
C SER A 31 -14.24 -11.90 -7.26
N TRP A 32 -12.99 -12.37 -7.20
CA TRP A 32 -12.53 -13.20 -6.10
C TRP A 32 -12.57 -12.44 -4.76
N LEU A 33 -12.16 -11.16 -4.74
CA LEU A 33 -12.20 -10.28 -3.56
C LEU A 33 -13.62 -10.10 -2.96
N PHE A 34 -14.66 -10.31 -3.75
CA PHE A 34 -16.07 -10.20 -3.32
C PHE A 34 -16.70 -11.54 -2.92
N THR A 35 -15.91 -12.61 -2.81
CA THR A 35 -16.40 -13.89 -2.28
C THR A 35 -16.68 -13.76 -0.78
N TRP A 36 -17.76 -14.37 -0.31
CA TRP A 36 -18.20 -14.25 1.09
C TRP A 36 -17.10 -14.63 2.10
N ASP A 37 -16.30 -15.65 1.79
CA ASP A 37 -15.22 -16.15 2.64
C ASP A 37 -14.18 -15.08 2.97
N ILE A 38 -13.93 -14.13 2.06
CA ILE A 38 -12.93 -13.08 2.26
C ILE A 38 -13.36 -12.11 3.34
N TYR A 39 -14.66 -11.84 3.50
CA TYR A 39 -15.13 -10.98 4.59
C TYR A 39 -14.85 -11.61 5.95
N LEU A 40 -15.00 -12.93 6.07
CA LEU A 40 -14.71 -13.64 7.32
C LEU A 40 -13.20 -13.62 7.61
N ILE A 41 -12.37 -13.81 6.59
CA ILE A 41 -10.91 -13.69 6.69
C ILE A 41 -10.49 -12.28 7.10
N LEU A 42 -11.02 -11.24 6.44
CA LEU A 42 -10.74 -9.84 6.76
C LEU A 42 -11.20 -9.48 8.18
N LEU A 43 -12.35 -10.00 8.61
CA LEU A 43 -12.87 -9.78 9.96
C LEU A 43 -11.95 -10.42 11.00
N VAL A 44 -11.54 -11.68 10.81
CA VAL A 44 -10.62 -12.37 11.73
C VAL A 44 -9.25 -11.70 11.73
N ALA A 45 -8.72 -11.34 10.56
CA ALA A 45 -7.44 -10.65 10.43
C ALA A 45 -7.47 -9.27 11.10
N GLY A 46 -8.51 -8.48 10.84
CA GLY A 46 -8.72 -7.19 11.48
C GLY A 46 -8.88 -7.33 12.98
N PHE A 47 -9.66 -8.30 13.45
CA PHE A 47 -9.81 -8.57 14.88
C PHE A 47 -8.47 -8.93 15.52
N LEU A 48 -7.70 -9.86 14.95
CA LEU A 48 -6.39 -10.25 15.50
C LEU A 48 -5.42 -9.06 15.56
N ARG A 49 -5.45 -8.21 14.54
CA ARG A 49 -4.54 -7.06 14.43
C ARG A 49 -4.94 -5.90 15.34
N LEU A 50 -6.24 -5.75 15.62
CA LEU A 50 -6.76 -4.72 16.53
C LEU A 50 -6.89 -5.20 17.99
N PHE A 51 -6.92 -6.51 18.24
CA PHE A 51 -7.13 -7.08 19.59
C PHE A 51 -5.99 -6.77 20.57
N ALA A 52 -4.75 -6.69 20.06
CA ALA A 52 -3.56 -6.43 20.88
C ALA A 52 -3.00 -5.01 20.72
N LEU A 53 -3.80 -4.03 20.27
CA LEU A 53 -3.35 -2.64 20.08
C LEU A 53 -2.75 -2.03 21.35
N ASN A 54 -3.31 -2.37 22.52
CA ASN A 54 -2.83 -1.86 23.80
C ASN A 54 -1.49 -2.49 24.24
N THR A 55 -1.06 -3.56 23.57
CA THR A 55 0.24 -4.23 23.81
C THR A 55 1.25 -3.91 22.70
N SER A 56 0.81 -3.25 21.62
CA SER A 56 1.70 -2.83 20.55
C SER A 56 2.61 -1.71 21.08
N GLU A 57 3.91 -1.96 21.09
CA GLU A 57 4.90 -0.95 21.43
C GLU A 57 4.85 0.18 20.40
N PHE A 58 4.63 1.41 20.88
CA PHE A 58 4.59 2.61 20.06
C PHE A 58 5.92 3.34 20.25
N ASP A 59 6.88 3.01 19.38
CA ASP A 59 8.25 3.49 19.46
C ASP A 59 8.37 5.00 19.24
N ALA A 60 9.50 5.57 19.68
CA ALA A 60 9.84 6.98 19.51
C ALA A 60 9.78 7.43 18.04
N ASP A 61 10.14 6.56 17.10
CA ASP A 61 10.05 6.83 15.67
C ASP A 61 8.59 6.99 15.22
N GLN A 62 7.68 6.11 15.68
CA GLN A 62 6.26 6.20 15.34
C GLN A 62 5.62 7.45 15.96
N ALA A 63 5.99 7.78 17.20
CA ALA A 63 5.53 8.99 17.88
C ALA A 63 5.98 10.26 17.17
N THR A 64 7.23 10.28 16.68
CA THR A 64 7.78 11.43 15.98
C THR A 64 7.17 11.59 14.58
N ILE A 65 6.83 10.51 13.88
CA ILE A 65 6.09 10.59 12.60
C ILE A 65 4.67 11.13 12.87
N PHE A 66 4.00 10.64 13.91
CA PHE A 66 2.64 11.07 14.23
C PHE A 66 2.58 12.53 14.71
N SER A 67 3.56 12.99 15.47
CA SER A 67 3.66 14.40 15.87
C SER A 67 3.86 15.30 14.65
N MET A 68 4.74 14.92 13.70
CA MET A 68 4.90 15.65 12.43
C MET A 68 3.60 15.67 11.61
N ALA A 69 2.86 14.55 11.54
CA ALA A 69 1.57 14.49 10.87
C ALA A 69 0.55 15.45 11.52
N ARG A 70 0.54 15.52 12.85
CA ARG A 70 -0.34 16.42 13.60
C ARG A 70 0.06 17.89 13.41
N GLU A 71 1.34 18.21 13.47
CA GLU A 71 1.83 19.56 13.20
C GLU A 71 1.49 20.00 11.78
N ALA A 72 1.56 19.09 10.80
CA ALA A 72 1.17 19.34 9.43
C ALA A 72 -0.31 19.68 9.30
N VAL A 73 -1.17 18.95 10.02
CA VAL A 73 -2.62 19.21 10.05
C VAL A 73 -2.94 20.52 10.78
N GLN A 74 -2.29 20.77 11.92
CA GLN A 74 -2.57 21.94 12.76
C GLN A 74 -2.09 23.26 12.14
N HIS A 75 -0.93 23.24 11.49
CA HIS A 75 -0.33 24.44 10.89
C HIS A 75 -0.57 24.53 9.38
N GLY A 76 -1.14 23.50 8.75
CA GLY A 76 -1.39 23.44 7.30
C GLY A 76 -0.11 23.33 6.47
N LEU A 77 1.01 22.92 7.07
CA LEU A 77 2.30 22.81 6.40
C LEU A 77 2.60 21.34 6.10
N LEU A 78 2.62 20.98 4.82
CA LEU A 78 2.91 19.60 4.41
C LEU A 78 4.41 19.31 4.55
N PRO A 79 4.82 18.30 5.35
CA PRO A 79 6.21 17.96 5.52
C PRO A 79 6.78 17.34 4.24
N ILE A 80 7.90 17.89 3.80
CA ILE A 80 8.61 17.47 2.57
C ILE A 80 9.53 16.27 2.86
N VAL A 81 9.92 16.08 4.12
CA VAL A 81 10.77 14.99 4.60
C VAL A 81 10.15 14.39 5.85
N SER A 82 10.48 13.13 6.15
CA SER A 82 10.13 12.50 7.42
C SER A 82 11.37 12.33 8.29
N ILE A 83 11.33 11.40 9.26
CA ILE A 83 12.40 11.22 10.24
C ILE A 83 13.72 10.92 9.55
N ARG A 84 14.79 11.47 10.11
CA ARG A 84 16.16 11.13 9.74
C ARG A 84 16.53 9.79 10.36
N SER A 85 16.83 8.82 9.52
CA SER A 85 17.35 7.52 9.95
C SER A 85 18.69 7.68 10.68
N SER A 86 19.04 6.70 11.52
CA SER A 86 20.32 6.67 12.24
C SER A 86 21.54 6.64 11.28
N ILE A 87 21.33 6.17 10.05
CA ILE A 87 22.32 6.24 8.95
C ILE A 87 22.39 7.61 8.25
N GLY A 88 21.70 8.62 8.78
CA GLY A 88 21.69 10.00 8.28
C GLY A 88 20.80 10.24 7.05
N ILE A 89 20.17 9.21 6.51
CA ILE A 89 19.27 9.29 5.35
C ILE A 89 17.87 9.73 5.79
N GLU A 90 17.31 10.72 5.12
CA GLU A 90 15.94 11.19 5.36
C GLU A 90 14.94 10.26 4.67
N HIS A 91 13.93 9.83 5.40
CA HIS A 91 12.87 8.99 4.85
C HIS A 91 11.86 9.82 4.05
N SER A 92 11.23 9.20 3.05
CA SER A 92 10.14 9.81 2.27
C SER A 92 8.97 10.25 3.17
N PRO A 93 8.36 11.43 2.94
CA PRO A 93 7.18 11.88 3.70
C PRO A 93 5.93 11.04 3.43
N ALA A 94 6.01 10.05 2.52
CA ALA A 94 4.90 9.17 2.18
C ALA A 94 4.23 8.50 3.39
N ALA A 95 4.99 8.22 4.46
CA ALA A 95 4.45 7.66 5.69
C ALA A 95 3.61 8.65 6.53
N ILE A 96 3.85 9.96 6.38
CA ILE A 96 3.18 11.00 7.16
C ILE A 96 1.77 11.25 6.63
N TYR A 97 1.59 11.32 5.30
CA TYR A 97 0.31 11.65 4.67
C TYR A 97 -0.88 10.76 5.10
N PRO A 98 -0.79 9.41 5.15
CA PRO A 98 -1.90 8.60 5.64
C PRO A 98 -2.19 8.84 7.13
N LEU A 99 -1.16 9.16 7.92
CA LEU A 99 -1.28 9.47 9.35
C LEU A 99 -1.85 10.87 9.63
N MET A 100 -1.89 11.76 8.64
CA MET A 100 -2.59 13.04 8.78
C MET A 100 -4.10 12.84 8.98
N ILE A 101 -4.69 11.76 8.44
CA ILE A 101 -6.11 11.45 8.61
C ILE A 101 -6.46 11.18 10.08
N PRO A 102 -5.85 10.19 10.77
CA PRO A 102 -6.12 9.97 12.18
C PRO A 102 -5.66 11.15 13.04
N ALA A 103 -4.57 11.84 12.68
CA ALA A 103 -4.09 13.03 13.40
C ALA A 103 -5.04 14.24 13.31
N ALA A 104 -5.86 14.32 12.26
CA ALA A 104 -6.91 15.33 12.13
C ALA A 104 -8.15 15.02 12.99
N ILE A 105 -8.39 13.74 13.28
CA ILE A 105 -9.55 13.30 14.06
C ILE A 105 -9.24 13.33 15.56
N SER A 106 -8.06 12.88 15.97
CA SER A 106 -7.68 12.77 17.38
C SER A 106 -6.19 12.99 17.62
N ALA A 107 -5.86 13.50 18.81
CA ALA A 107 -4.48 13.63 19.28
C ALA A 107 -3.94 12.36 19.96
N ASP A 108 -4.78 11.35 20.15
CA ASP A 108 -4.40 10.10 20.81
C ASP A 108 -3.62 9.18 19.84
N PRO A 109 -2.40 8.74 20.19
CA PRO A 109 -1.57 7.86 19.35
C PRO A 109 -2.25 6.52 19.04
N LEU A 110 -3.25 6.08 19.82
CA LEU A 110 -4.01 4.88 19.52
C LEU A 110 -4.64 4.91 18.12
N TRP A 111 -5.09 6.08 17.65
CA TRP A 111 -5.68 6.21 16.31
C TRP A 111 -4.64 6.04 15.19
N ALA A 112 -3.39 6.40 15.45
CA ALA A 112 -2.28 6.11 14.54
C ALA A 112 -2.05 4.59 14.43
N THR A 113 -2.04 3.90 15.56
CA THR A 113 -1.84 2.44 15.62
C THR A 113 -3.00 1.69 14.95
N VAL A 114 -4.24 2.15 15.14
CA VAL A 114 -5.42 1.60 14.44
C VAL A 114 -5.26 1.74 12.92
N MET A 115 -4.82 2.90 12.44
CA MET A 115 -4.63 3.14 11.00
C MET A 115 -3.52 2.28 10.40
N ILE A 116 -2.44 2.02 11.14
CA ILE A 116 -1.34 1.13 10.70
C ILE A 116 -1.74 -0.36 10.82
N GLY A 117 -2.63 -0.65 11.77
CA GLY A 117 -3.17 -1.98 12.04
C GLY A 117 -4.19 -2.44 10.99
N LEU A 118 -4.80 -1.55 10.21
CA LEU A 118 -5.82 -1.88 9.22
C LEU A 118 -5.25 -1.91 7.80
#